data_AF-A0A2V6ZKE1-F1
#
_entry.id   AF-A0A2V6ZKE1-F1
#
_cell.length_a   1.000
_cell.length_b   1.000
_cell.length_c   1.000
_cell.angle_alpha   90.00
_cell.angle_beta   90.00
_cell.angle_gamma   90.00
#
_symmetry.space_group_name_H-M   'P 1'
#
loop_
_entity.id
_entity.type
_entity.pdbx_description
1 polymer ?
#
loop_
_entity_poly.entity_id
_entity_poly.type
_entity_poly.pdbx_seq_one_letter_code
_entity_poly.pdbx_strand_id
1 'polypeptide(L)' 'RRRIDYTEMGGAPLLGIDGAAIICHGASPVKAIKNAVRVAQEWASAGLNEHIKAALGAEEARGAREGGRE' A
#
# COMPACT_ATOMS: atom_id res chain seq x y z
N ARG A 1 -12.62 6.45 25.34
CA ARG A 1 -11.65 5.92 24.35
C ARG A 1 -12.47 5.48 23.11
N ARG A 2 -12.52 6.27 22.03
CA ARG A 2 -13.24 5.86 20.80
C ARG A 2 -12.47 4.67 20.21
N ARG A 3 -13.05 3.46 20.24
CA ARG A 3 -12.53 2.33 19.47
C ARG A 3 -12.60 2.76 18.01
N ILE A 4 -11.45 2.89 17.36
CA ILE A 4 -11.40 3.06 15.91
C ILE A 4 -12.12 1.83 15.34
N ASP A 5 -13.23 2.07 14.66
CA ASP A 5 -13.96 1.01 13.98
C ASP A 5 -13.13 0.60 12.77
N TYR A 6 -12.41 -0.51 12.94
CA TYR A 6 -11.55 -1.12 11.93
C TYR A 6 -12.32 -1.52 10.67
N THR A 7 -13.65 -1.61 10.71
CA THR A 7 -14.46 -1.89 9.53
C THR A 7 -14.47 -0.76 8.50
N GLU A 8 -14.14 0.47 8.91
CA GLU A 8 -14.13 1.64 8.02
C GLU A 8 -12.89 1.71 7.12
N MET A 9 -11.79 1.07 7.53
CA MET A 9 -10.50 1.19 6.85
C MET A 9 -10.28 0.17 5.73
N GLY A 10 -11.09 -0.89 5.66
CA GLY A 10 -11.01 -1.88 4.57
C GLY A 10 -9.91 -2.94 4.68
N GLY A 11 -9.04 -2.90 5.69
CA GLY A 11 -7.99 -3.91 5.90
C GLY A 11 -6.58 -3.34 5.73
N ALA A 12 -5.59 -4.22 5.69
CA ALA A 12 -4.17 -3.83 5.63
C ALA A 12 -3.61 -3.94 4.20
N PRO A 13 -3.06 -2.86 3.64
CA PRO A 13 -2.29 -2.88 2.39
C PRO A 13 -1.07 -3.83 2.46
N LEU A 14 -0.92 -4.76 1.51
CA LEU A 14 0.28 -5.61 1.37
C LEU A 14 1.25 -5.01 0.35
N LEU A 15 2.28 -4.31 0.82
CA LEU A 15 3.30 -3.68 -0.02
C LEU A 15 4.38 -4.67 -0.48
N GLY A 16 5.08 -4.33 -1.57
CA GLY A 16 6.20 -5.12 -2.10
C GLY A 16 5.83 -6.18 -3.13
N ILE A 17 4.55 -6.27 -3.51
CA ILE A 17 4.09 -7.11 -4.62
C ILE A 17 3.87 -6.27 -5.89
N ASP A 18 3.83 -6.91 -7.06
CA ASP A 18 3.49 -6.25 -8.34
C ASP A 18 1.97 -6.18 -8.56
N GLY A 19 1.28 -5.54 -7.62
CA GLY A 19 -0.16 -5.30 -7.70
C GLY A 19 -0.72 -4.69 -6.42
N ALA A 20 -2.05 -4.68 -6.32
CA ALA A 20 -2.79 -4.26 -5.13
C ALA A 20 -3.35 -5.47 -4.39
N ALA A 21 -3.01 -5.64 -3.12
CA ALA A 21 -3.60 -6.66 -2.26
C ALA A 21 -3.93 -6.08 -0.89
N ILE A 22 -5.15 -6.39 -0.41
CA ILE A 22 -5.67 -5.94 0.88
C ILE A 22 -5.92 -7.16 1.74
N ILE A 23 -5.25 -7.23 2.89
CA ILE A 23 -5.41 -8.30 3.86
C ILE A 23 -6.59 -7.96 4.77
N CYS A 24 -7.65 -8.76 4.70
CA CYS A 24 -8.81 -8.67 5.57
C CYS A 24 -8.73 -9.71 6.71
N HIS A 25 -9.47 -9.46 7.80
CA HIS A 25 -9.61 -10.43 8.88
C HIS A 25 -10.66 -11.50 8.52
N GLY A 26 -10.51 -12.74 8.98
CA GLY A 26 -11.46 -13.81 8.67
C GLY A 26 -12.90 -13.52 9.15
N ALA A 27 -13.04 -12.83 10.28
CA ALA A 27 -14.33 -12.36 10.80
C ALA A 27 -14.77 -10.98 10.26
N SER A 28 -14.19 -10.51 9.16
CA SER A 28 -14.55 -9.21 8.57
C SER A 28 -16.02 -9.19 8.12
N PRO A 29 -16.84 -8.24 8.60
CA PRO A 29 -18.22 -8.10 8.14
C PRO A 29 -18.28 -7.58 6.70
N VAL A 30 -19.45 -7.72 6.05
CA VAL A 30 -19.69 -7.29 4.66
C VAL A 30 -19.21 -5.84 4.39
N LYS A 31 -19.45 -4.92 5.34
CA LYS A 31 -19.00 -3.53 5.23
C LYS A 31 -17.47 -3.40 5.12
N ALA A 32 -16.73 -4.20 5.89
CA ALA A 32 -15.28 -4.20 5.86
C ALA A 32 -14.74 -4.72 4.53
N ILE A 33 -15.33 -5.78 3.98
CA ILE A 33 -14.96 -6.32 2.66
C ILE A 33 -15.28 -5.31 1.55
N LYS A 34 -16.45 -4.66 1.59
CA LYS A 34 -16.78 -3.57 0.65
C LYS A 34 -15.72 -2.47 0.67
N ASN A 35 -15.29 -2.07 1.87
CA ASN A 35 -14.26 -1.06 2.03
C ASN A 35 -12.89 -1.55 1.55
N ALA A 36 -12.56 -2.84 1.72
CA ALA A 36 -11.34 -3.45 1.19
C ALA A 36 -11.24 -3.32 -0.33
N VAL A 37 -12.33 -3.64 -1.04
CA VAL A 37 -12.42 -3.54 -2.49
C VAL A 37 -12.26 -2.09 -2.94
N ARG A 38 -12.88 -1.13 -2.23
CA ARG A 38 -12.69 0.31 -2.49
C ARG A 38 -11.22 0.71 -2.36
N VAL A 39 -10.54 0.32 -1.28
CA VAL A 39 -9.12 0.63 -1.08
C VAL A 39 -8.24 0.01 -2.17
N ALA A 40 -8.54 -1.22 -2.59
CA ALA A 40 -7.83 -1.88 -3.70
C ALA A 40 -8.00 -1.11 -5.02
N GLN A 41 -9.23 -0.63 -5.31
CA GLN A 41 -9.49 0.19 -6.49
C GLN A 41 -8.76 1.54 -6.42
N GLU A 42 -8.77 2.20 -5.27
CA GLU A 42 -8.03 3.46 -5.05
C GLU A 42 -6.52 3.25 -5.25
N TRP A 43 -5.95 2.17 -4.70
CA TRP A 43 -4.55 1.80 -4.90
C TRP A 43 -4.22 1.67 -6.39
N ALA A 44 -4.99 0.86 -7.12
CA ALA A 44 -4.75 0.61 -8.53
C ALA A 44 -4.88 1.90 -9.37
N SER A 45 -5.91 2.70 -9.08
CA SER A 45 -6.19 3.95 -9.80
C SER A 45 -5.13 5.03 -9.52
N ALA A 46 -4.56 5.04 -8.32
CA ALA A 46 -3.50 5.96 -7.93
C ALA A 46 -2.12 5.54 -8.47
N GLY A 47 -1.99 4.38 -9.13
CA GLY A 47 -0.70 3.90 -9.64
C GLY A 47 0.36 3.75 -8.54
N LEU A 48 -0.05 3.32 -7.33
CA LEU A 48 0.83 3.33 -6.16
C LEU A 48 2.11 2.51 -6.35
N ASN A 49 2.04 1.38 -7.06
CA ASN A 49 3.21 0.55 -7.38
C ASN A 49 4.25 1.35 -8.19
N GLU A 50 3.81 2.12 -9.16
CA GLU A 50 4.71 2.93 -9.99
C GLU A 50 5.36 4.06 -9.19
N HIS A 51 4.61 4.69 -8.29
CA HIS A 51 5.17 5.67 -7.36
C HIS A 51 6.23 5.07 -6.44
N ILE A 52 5.99 3.88 -5.88
CA ILE A 52 6.96 3.18 -5.02
C ILE A 52 8.21 2.80 -5.82
N LYS A 53 8.05 2.19 -7.00
CA LYS A 53 9.16 1.82 -7.90
C LYS A 53 10.01 3.04 -8.25
N ALA A 54 9.37 4.16 -8.62
CA ALA A 54 10.06 5.40 -8.95
C ALA A 54 10.83 5.99 -7.76
N ALA A 55 10.24 5.99 -6.57
CA ALA A 55 10.90 6.47 -5.35
C ALA A 55 12.13 5.62 -5.00
N LEU A 56 11.99 4.29 -5.03
CA LEU A 56 13.11 3.38 -4.78
C LEU A 56 14.24 3.57 -5.79
N GLY A 57 13.93 3.65 -7.09
CA GLY A 57 14.94 3.90 -8.12
C GLY A 57 15.64 5.26 -7.97
N ALA A 58 14.93 6.28 -7.48
CA ALA A 58 15.54 7.58 -7.18
C ALA A 58 16.53 7.48 -6.00
N GLU A 59 16.21 6.72 -4.96
CA GLU A 59 17.11 6.48 -3.82
C GLU A 59 18.34 5.65 -4.21
N GLU A 60 18.19 4.62 -5.03
CA GLU A 60 19.31 3.86 -5.59
C GLU A 60 20.28 4.76 -6.38
N ALA A 61 19.73 5.65 -7.22
CA ALA A 61 20.53 6.61 -7.98
C ALA A 61 21.24 7.64 -7.09
N ARG A 62 20.66 8.02 -5.94
CA ARG A 62 21.33 8.87 -4.94
C ARG A 62 22.50 8.13 -4.30
N GLY A 63 22.30 6.90 -3.84
CA GLY A 63 23.34 6.08 -3.23
C GLY A 63 24.53 5.84 -4.16
N ALA A 64 24.28 5.59 -5.46
CA ALA A 64 25.34 5.40 -6.46
C ALA A 64 26.19 6.67 -6.67
N ARG A 65 25.60 7.87 -6.57
CA ARG A 65 26.33 9.14 -6.68
C ARG A 65 27.19 9.43 -5.45
N GLU A 66 26.77 8.95 -4.29
CA GLU A 66 27.49 9.16 -3.03
C GLU A 66 28.64 8.16 -2.84
N GLY A 67 28.49 6.92 -3.33
CA GLY A 67 29.51 5.87 -3.27
C GLY A 67 30.65 5.97 -4.31
N GLY A 68 30.59 6.92 -5.25
CA GLY A 68 31.66 7.17 -6.24
C GLY A 68 32.73 8.18 -5.80
N ARG A 69 32.80 8.52 -4.51
CA ARG A 69 33.74 9.49 -3.92
C ARG A 69 34.79 8.84 -3.01
N GLU A 70 35.25 7.64 -3.36
CA GLU A 70 36.41 6.99 -2.73
C GLU A 70 37.45 6.64 -3.78
#